data_AF-A0A4S2S397-F1
#
_entry.id   AF-A0A4S2S397-F1
#
_cell.length_a   1.000
_cell.length_b   1.000
_cell.length_c   1.000
_cell.angle_alpha   90.00
_cell.angle_beta   90.00
_cell.angle_gamma   90.00
#
_symmetry.space_group_name_H-M   'P 1'
#
loop_
_entity.id
_entity.type
_entity.pdbx_description
1 polymer ?
#
loop_
_entity_poly.entity_id
_entity_poly.type
_entity_poly.pdbx_seq_one_letter_code
_entity_poly.pdbx_strand_id
1 'polypeptide(L)' 'MEFYAQQQIDALYVDHHTWLRTWLQRRLGNAADAADLAHDAFLRLMLKPAPRGFGSVGEARAYLRTMAQGMCINL' A
#
# COMPACT_ATOMS: atom_id res chain seq x y z
N MET A 1 -5.50 19.63 16.23
CA MET A 1 -4.24 19.45 15.48
C MET A 1 -4.19 17.98 15.01
N GLU A 2 -5.12 17.58 14.14
CA GLU A 2 -5.29 16.16 13.73
C GLU A 2 -5.29 15.95 12.20
N PHE A 3 -5.27 17.01 11.40
CA PHE A 3 -5.44 16.90 9.94
C PHE A 3 -4.14 16.78 9.13
N TYR A 4 -2.97 17.02 9.72
CA TYR A 4 -1.69 16.99 9.00
C TYR A 4 -1.25 15.56 8.60
N ALA A 5 -1.65 14.54 9.37
CA ALA A 5 -1.35 13.14 9.03
C ALA A 5 -2.09 12.67 7.77
N GLN A 6 -3.30 13.21 7.52
CA GLN A 6 -4.15 12.77 6.42
C GLN A 6 -3.63 13.25 5.06
N GLN A 7 -3.10 14.47 4.96
CA GLN A 7 -2.55 14.98 3.70
C GLN A 7 -1.26 14.29 3.27
N GLN A 8 -0.50 13.73 4.21
CA GLN A 8 0.65 12.88 3.89
C GLN A 8 0.22 11.55 3.26
N ILE A 9 -0.96 11.03 3.61
CA ILE A 9 -1.48 9.76 3.10
C ILE A 9 -1.91 9.91 1.64
N ASP A 10 -2.57 11.00 1.24
CA ASP A 10 -3.03 11.18 -0.15
C ASP A 10 -1.86 11.27 -1.15
N ALA A 11 -0.81 12.01 -0.81
CA ALA A 11 0.41 12.05 -1.62
C ALA A 11 1.15 10.71 -1.64
N LEU A 12 1.16 9.98 -0.51
CA LEU A 12 1.63 8.59 -0.46
C LEU A 12 0.80 7.69 -1.39
N TYR A 13 -0.51 7.86 -1.38
CA TYR A 13 -1.47 7.00 -2.05
C TYR A 13 -1.26 7.02 -3.57
N VAL A 14 -1.21 8.22 -4.17
CA VAL A 14 -1.07 8.37 -5.63
C VAL A 14 0.27 7.81 -6.11
N ASP A 15 1.35 8.14 -5.41
CA ASP A 15 2.70 7.79 -5.82
C ASP A 15 3.04 6.31 -5.55
N HIS A 16 2.43 5.71 -4.51
CA HIS A 16 2.70 4.33 -4.11
C HIS A 16 1.74 3.34 -4.75
N HIS A 17 0.53 3.74 -5.13
CA HIS A 17 -0.43 2.88 -5.82
C HIS A 17 0.11 2.39 -7.17
N THR A 18 0.67 3.29 -7.97
CA THR A 18 1.26 2.95 -9.27
C THR A 18 2.43 1.98 -9.14
N TRP A 19 3.30 2.23 -8.16
CA TRP A 19 4.45 1.37 -7.87
C TRP A 19 4.01 -0.02 -7.39
N LEU A 20 3.11 -0.09 -6.40
CA LEU A 20 2.66 -1.35 -5.80
C LEU A 20 1.89 -2.20 -6.82
N ARG A 21 1.01 -1.58 -7.61
CA ARG A 21 0.29 -2.25 -8.69
C ARG A 21 1.25 -2.84 -9.71
N THR A 22 2.27 -2.09 -10.13
CA THR A 22 3.27 -2.59 -11.09
C THR A 22 4.07 -3.76 -10.52
N TRP A 23 4.42 -3.70 -9.23
CA TRP A 23 5.10 -4.80 -8.53
C TRP A 23 4.21 -6.05 -8.43
N LEU A 24 2.93 -5.89 -8.06
CA LEU A 24 1.95 -6.98 -7.98
C LEU A 24 1.66 -7.57 -9.36
N GLN A 25 1.53 -6.75 -10.40
CA GLN A 25 1.29 -7.21 -11.77
C GLN A 25 2.44 -8.10 -12.26
N ARG A 26 3.69 -7.72 -11.99
CA ARG A 26 4.86 -8.56 -12.33
C ARG A 26 4.87 -9.89 -11.58
N ARG A 27 4.24 -9.96 -10.41
CA ARG A 27 4.20 -11.15 -9.56
C ARG A 27 3.04 -12.08 -9.89
N LEU A 28 1.86 -11.52 -10.17
CA LEU A 28 0.61 -12.25 -10.38
C LEU A 28 0.35 -12.55 -11.86
N GLY A 29 0.93 -11.79 -12.78
CA GLY A 29 0.65 -11.88 -14.21
C GLY A 29 -0.72 -11.34 -14.63
N ASN A 30 -1.59 -11.00 -13.66
CA ASN A 30 -2.92 -10.43 -13.88
C ASN A 30 -2.96 -8.97 -13.38
N ALA A 31 -3.40 -8.06 -14.26
CA ALA A 31 -3.50 -6.64 -13.94
C ALA A 31 -4.71 -6.30 -13.06
N ALA A 32 -5.80 -7.07 -13.15
CA ALA A 32 -7.00 -6.89 -12.34
C ALA A 32 -6.71 -7.26 -10.88
N ASP A 33 -6.24 -8.48 -10.63
CA ASP A 33 -5.88 -8.95 -9.29
C ASP A 33 -4.83 -8.05 -8.63
N ALA A 34 -3.88 -7.53 -9.43
CA ALA A 34 -2.87 -6.59 -8.95
C ALA A 34 -3.45 -5.22 -8.54
N ALA A 35 -4.49 -4.75 -9.24
CA ALA A 35 -5.17 -3.50 -8.89
C ALA A 35 -6.01 -3.67 -7.62
N ASP A 36 -6.75 -4.78 -7.52
CA ASP A 36 -7.60 -5.08 -6.36
C ASP A 36 -6.75 -5.25 -5.09
N LEU A 37 -5.67 -6.03 -5.17
CA LEU A 37 -4.76 -6.20 -4.04
C LEU A 37 -4.02 -4.92 -3.64
N ALA A 38 -3.64 -4.09 -4.61
CA ALA A 38 -3.04 -2.80 -4.30
C ALA A 38 -4.04 -1.96 -3.49
N HIS A 39 -5.28 -1.85 -3.98
CA HIS A 39 -6.34 -1.10 -3.33
C HIS A 39 -6.61 -1.62 -1.90
N ASP A 40 -6.76 -2.92 -1.72
CA ASP A 40 -6.97 -3.57 -0.43
C ASP A 40 -5.83 -3.29 0.56
N ALA A 41 -4.58 -3.32 0.10
CA ALA A 41 -3.42 -3.00 0.92
C ALA A 41 -3.46 -1.56 1.44
N PHE A 42 -3.87 -0.61 0.59
CA PHE A 42 -4.03 0.78 1.01
C PHE A 42 -5.23 0.96 1.95
N LEU A 43 -6.37 0.35 1.67
CA LEU A 43 -7.54 0.42 2.56
C LEU A 43 -7.20 -0.09 3.95
N ARG A 44 -6.48 -1.21 4.06
CA ARG A 44 -6.03 -1.72 5.35
C ARG A 44 -5.07 -0.78 6.06
N LEU A 45 -4.18 -0.12 5.33
CA LEU A 45 -3.30 0.90 5.89
C LEU A 45 -4.09 2.12 6.41
N MET A 46 -5.16 2.55 5.72
CA MET A 46 -6.00 3.66 6.15
C MET A 46 -6.86 3.30 7.36
N LEU A 47 -7.44 2.11 7.37
CA LEU A 47 -8.29 1.62 8.48
C LEU A 47 -7.48 1.25 9.71
N LYS A 48 -6.25 0.75 9.52
CA LYS A 48 -5.34 0.38 10.59
C LYS A 48 -3.93 0.89 10.27
N PRO A 49 -3.66 2.17 10.55
CA PRO A 49 -2.36 2.76 10.34
C PRO A 49 -1.27 2.03 11.12
N ALA A 50 -0.03 2.09 10.61
CA ALA A 50 1.12 1.55 11.33
C ALA A 50 1.21 2.21 12.73
N PRO A 51 1.38 1.44 13.83
CA PRO A 51 1.33 1.96 15.19
C PRO A 51 2.30 3.10 15.50
N ARG A 52 3.38 3.23 14.72
CA ARG A 52 4.41 4.27 14.88
C ARG A 52 4.46 5.25 13.69
N GLY A 53 3.53 5.16 12.75
CA GLY A 53 3.63 5.83 11.46
C GLY A 53 4.84 5.34 10.65
N PHE A 54 5.21 6.10 9.61
CA PHE A 54 6.41 5.85 8.82
C PHE A 54 7.33 7.06 8.92
N GLY A 55 8.60 6.83 9.24
CA GLY A 55 9.64 7.86 9.26
C GLY A 55 10.19 8.18 7.86
N SER A 56 9.91 7.32 6.87
CA SER A 56 10.29 7.55 5.47
C SER A 56 9.35 6.88 4.47
N VAL A 57 9.42 7.33 3.21
CA VAL A 57 8.77 6.68 2.06
C VAL A 57 9.23 5.22 1.87
N GLY A 58 10.51 4.94 2.16
CA GLY A 58 11.06 3.59 2.07
C GLY A 58 10.41 2.62 3.06
N GLU A 59 10.17 3.07 4.30
CA GLU A 59 9.49 2.28 5.32
C GLU A 59 8.03 2.00 4.95
N ALA A 60 7.32 3.00 4.43
CA ALA A 60 5.95 2.83 3.95
C ALA A 60 5.85 1.79 2.82
N ARG A 61 6.77 1.86 1.84
CA ARG A 61 6.83 0.89 0.74
C ARG A 61 7.18 -0.52 1.22
N ALA A 62 8.11 -0.65 2.17
CA ALA A 62 8.48 -1.95 2.75
C ALA A 62 7.31 -2.59 3.50
N TYR A 63 6.55 -1.77 4.24
CA TYR A 63 5.35 -2.21 4.94
C TYR A 63 4.24 -2.66 3.98
N LEU A 64 3.91 -1.83 2.99
CA LEU A 64 2.91 -2.14 1.96
C LEU A 64 3.27 -3.42 1.20
N ARG A 65 4.55 -3.59 0.85
CA ARG A 65 5.03 -4.82 0.19
C ARG A 65 4.80 -6.05 1.07
N THR A 66 5.17 -5.98 2.34
CA THR A 66 4.99 -7.10 3.29
C THR A 66 3.52 -7.46 3.42
N MET A 67 2.65 -6.45 3.53
CA MET A 67 1.21 -6.65 3.62
C MET A 67 0.63 -7.28 2.35
N ALA A 68 0.91 -6.69 1.18
CA ALA A 68 0.44 -7.18 -0.10
C ALA A 68 0.98 -8.60 -0.41
N GLN A 69 2.21 -8.90 0.00
CA GLN A 69 2.79 -10.23 -0.13
C GLN A 69 2.05 -11.28 0.71
N GLY A 70 1.60 -10.94 1.91
CA GLY A 70 0.76 -11.82 2.73
C GLY A 70 -0.63 -12.04 2.11
N MET A 71 -1.18 -11.04 1.42
CA MET A 71 -2.46 -11.15 0.73
C MET A 71 -2.38 -12.03 -0.53
N CYS A 72 -1.26 -12.00 -1.26
CA CYS A 72 -1.04 -12.83 -2.44
C CYS A 72 -1.12 -14.34 -2.16
N ILE A 73 -0.96 -14.77 -0.90
CA ILE A 73 -1.06 -16.19 -0.51
C ILE A 73 -2.53 -16.63 -0.47
N ASN A 74 -3.46 -15.68 -0.36
CA ASN A 74 -4.90 -15.92 -0.22
C ASN A 74 -5.68 -15.62 -1.52
N LEU A 75 -5.01 -15.74 -2.66
CA LEU A 75 -5.59 -15.54 -4.00
C LEU A 75 -5.78 -16.88 -4.71
#